data_AF-A0A9X3Z0E5-F1
#
_entry.id   AF-A0A9X3Z0E5-F1
#
_cell.length_a   1.000
_cell.length_b   1.000
_cell.length_c   1.000
_cell.angle_alpha   90.00
_cell.angle_beta   90.00
_cell.angle_gamma   90.00
#
_symmetry.space_group_name_H-M   'P 1'
#
loop_
_entity.id
_entity.type
_entity.pdbx_description
1 polymer ?
#
loop_
_entity_poly.entity_id
_entity_poly.type
_entity_poly.pdbx_seq_one_letter_code
_entity_poly.pdbx_strand_id
1 'polypeptide(L)'
;MTGHMFIESTIVICMHAVGLAMLMALWRLLRGPSVPDRILALDTLSITAIAELMLLGMYLDSPIYFEAALVIAMLGFGSTVVLSKYVLRRDIVE
;
A
#
# COMPACT_ATOMS: atom_id res chain seq x y z
N MET A 1 25.36 -2.20 20.92
CA MET A 1 24.38 -1.10 21.14
C MET A 1 24.20 -0.20 19.92
N THR A 2 25.23 0.09 19.11
CA THR A 2 25.10 0.96 17.91
C THR A 2 24.26 0.36 16.77
N GLY A 3 24.30 -0.95 16.56
CA GLY A 3 23.56 -1.61 15.47
C GLY A 3 22.03 -1.51 15.58
N HIS A 4 21.47 -1.69 16.78
CA HIS A 4 20.01 -1.60 16.98
C HIS A 4 19.49 -0.18 16.73
N MET A 5 20.18 0.84 17.25
CA MET A 5 19.80 2.25 17.01
C MET A 5 19.81 2.62 15.53
N PHE A 6 20.73 2.04 14.74
CA PHE A 6 20.80 2.28 13.30
C PHE A 6 19.60 1.69 12.55
N ILE A 7 19.19 0.47 12.92
CA ILE A 7 18.03 -0.20 12.33
C ILE A 7 16.74 0.57 12.66
N GLU A 8 16.53 0.91 13.94
CA GLU A 8 15.35 1.67 14.36
C GLU A 8 15.25 3.02 13.64
N SER A 9 16.37 3.75 13.54
CA SER A 9 16.41 5.03 12.82
C SER A 9 16.08 4.86 11.34
N THR A 10 16.57 3.79 10.72
CA THR A 10 16.30 3.48 9.31
C THR A 10 14.82 3.15 9.10
N ILE A 11 14.21 2.36 9.98
CA ILE A 11 12.78 2.03 9.92
C ILE A 11 11.94 3.31 9.97
N VAL A 12 12.22 4.21 10.91
CA VAL A 12 11.48 5.49 11.04
C VAL A 12 11.65 6.37 9.80
N ILE A 13 12.86 6.46 9.23
CA ILE A 13 13.08 7.19 7.98
C ILE A 13 12.27 6.57 6.83
N CYS A 14 12.25 5.24 6.72
CA CYS A 14 11.46 4.52 5.73
C CYS A 14 9.95 4.77 5.91
N MET A 15 9.43 4.78 7.14
CA MET A 15 8.02 5.10 7.42
C MET A 15 7.66 6.50 6.95
N HIS A 16 8.50 7.50 7.20
CA HIS A 16 8.25 8.85 6.69
C HIS A 16 8.28 8.92 5.15
N ALA A 17 9.21 8.20 4.51
CA ALA A 17 9.31 8.17 3.05
C ALA A 17 8.09 7.45 2.42
N VAL A 18 7.67 6.32 2.98
CA VAL A 18 6.49 5.56 2.53
C VAL A 18 5.21 6.36 2.81
N GLY A 19 5.09 6.98 3.98
CA GLY A 19 4.00 7.90 4.30
C GLY A 19 3.88 9.05 3.31
N LEU A 20 4.99 9.65 2.88
CA LEU A 20 4.98 10.68 1.84
C LEU A 20 4.52 10.11 0.48
N ALA A 21 5.01 8.93 0.10
CA ALA A 21 4.57 8.25 -1.12
C ALA A 21 3.07 7.93 -1.08
N MET A 22 2.53 7.53 0.07
CA MET A 22 1.11 7.27 0.28
C MET A 22 0.27 8.55 0.13
N LEU A 23 0.75 9.69 0.65
CA LEU A 23 0.11 10.99 0.44
C LEU A 23 0.10 11.41 -1.03
N MET A 24 1.19 11.16 -1.77
CA MET A 24 1.27 11.41 -3.21
C MET A 24 0.30 10.52 -3.99
N ALA A 25 0.21 9.24 -3.65
CA ALA A 25 -0.73 8.30 -4.24
C ALA A 25 -2.18 8.71 -3.97
N LEU A 26 -2.49 9.14 -2.74
CA LEU A 26 -3.81 9.67 -2.37
C LEU A 26 -4.16 10.92 -3.17
N TRP A 27 -3.21 11.84 -3.34
CA TRP A 27 -3.42 13.02 -4.17
C TRP A 27 -3.70 12.65 -5.63
N ARG A 28 -2.98 11.67 -6.19
CA ARG A 28 -3.21 11.16 -7.55
C ARG A 28 -4.56 10.45 -7.69
N LEU A 29 -5.01 9.73 -6.66
CA LEU A 29 -6.31 9.08 -6.62
C LEU A 29 -7.45 10.11 -6.70
N LEU A 30 -7.34 11.22 -5.97
CA LEU A 30 -8.35 12.28 -5.93
C LEU A 30 -8.36 13.16 -7.19
N ARG A 31 -7.18 13.51 -7.73
CA ARG A 31 -7.04 14.43 -8.87
C ARG A 31 -6.65 13.74 -10.19
N GLY A 32 -6.74 12.42 -10.28
CA GLY A 32 -6.44 11.68 -11.52
C GLY A 32 -7.35 12.12 -12.68
N PRO A 33 -6.80 12.43 -13.88
CA PRO A 33 -7.56 12.92 -15.02
C PRO A 33 -8.37 11.81 -15.71
N SER A 34 -7.89 10.57 -15.65
CA SER A 34 -8.53 9.41 -16.26
C SER A 34 -8.95 8.38 -15.19
N VAL A 35 -9.94 7.54 -15.50
CA VAL A 35 -10.35 6.42 -14.62
C VAL A 35 -9.20 5.43 -14.42
N PRO A 36 -8.45 5.00 -15.46
CA PRO A 36 -7.28 4.14 -15.28
C PRO A 36 -6.21 4.72 -14.34
N ASP A 37 -5.95 6.03 -14.41
CA ASP A 37 -4.98 6.69 -13.52
C ASP A 37 -5.39 6.59 -12.04
N ARG A 38 -6.69 6.68 -11.76
CA ARG A 38 -7.23 6.54 -10.40
C ARG A 38 -7.16 5.10 -9.92
N ILE A 39 -7.39 4.12 -10.80
CA ILE A 39 -7.26 2.69 -10.46
C ILE A 39 -5.81 2.36 -10.12
N LEU A 40 -4.85 2.81 -10.93
CA LEU A 40 -3.42 2.63 -10.65
C LEU A 40 -3.00 3.35 -9.35
N ALA A 41 -3.55 4.53 -9.08
CA ALA A 41 -3.31 5.23 -7.82
C ALA A 41 -3.86 4.48 -6.60
N LEU A 42 -5.04 3.86 -6.72
CA LEU A 42 -5.63 3.02 -5.67
C LEU A 42 -4.77 1.77 -5.39
N ASP A 43 -4.26 1.14 -6.44
CA ASP A 43 -3.34 -0.01 -6.33
C ASP A 43 -2.04 0.39 -5.62
N THR A 44 -1.46 1.52 -6.02
CA THR A 44 -0.26 2.09 -5.39
C THR A 44 -0.51 2.43 -3.92
N LEU A 45 -1.69 2.96 -3.59
CA LEU A 45 -2.08 3.27 -2.21
C LEU A 45 -2.19 1.99 -1.36
N SER A 46 -2.71 0.91 -1.94
CA SER A 46 -2.79 -0.39 -1.27
C SER A 46 -1.40 -0.95 -0.96
N ILE A 47 -0.47 -0.90 -1.94
CA ILE A 47 0.92 -1.37 -1.76
C ILE A 47 1.67 -0.53 -0.72
N THR A 48 1.51 0.80 -0.75
CA THR A 48 2.14 1.69 0.24
C THR A 48 1.60 1.47 1.65
N ALA A 49 0.30 1.16 1.81
CA ALA A 49 -0.28 0.78 3.10
C ALA A 49 0.26 -0.55 3.63
N ILE A 50 0.46 -1.55 2.75
CA ILE A 50 1.08 -2.84 3.12
C ILE A 50 2.52 -2.62 3.60
N ALA A 51 3.30 -1.80 2.88
CA ALA A 51 4.66 -1.45 3.28
C ALA A 51 4.71 -0.73 4.64
N GLU A 52 3.79 0.21 4.87
CA GLU A 52 3.69 0.93 6.14
C GLU A 52 3.36 -0.01 7.31
N LEU A 53 2.43 -0.96 7.12
CA LEU A 53 2.11 -1.97 8.14
C LEU A 53 3.29 -2.89 8.44
N MET A 54 4.08 -3.28 7.42
CA MET A 54 5.28 -4.07 7.63
C MET A 54 6.32 -3.31 8.44
N LEU A 55 6.58 -2.04 8.10
CA LEU A 55 7.52 -1.18 8.85
C LEU A 55 7.06 -0.95 10.28
N LEU A 56 5.75 -0.73 10.48
CA LEU A 56 5.15 -0.60 11.82
C LEU A 56 5.29 -1.89 12.63
N GLY A 57 5.10 -3.06 12.00
CA GLY A 57 5.33 -4.36 12.64
C GLY A 57 6.78 -4.57 13.06
N MET A 58 7.74 -4.15 12.24
CA MET A 58 9.16 -4.16 12.58
C MET A 58 9.48 -3.18 13.72
N TYR A 59 8.84 -2.02 13.76
CA TYR A 59 9.04 -1.01 14.81
C TYR A 59 8.45 -1.44 16.17
N LEU A 60 7.30 -2.12 16.17
CA LEU A 60 6.61 -2.59 17.37
C LEU A 60 7.01 -4.01 17.79
N ASP A 61 7.92 -4.65 17.06
CA ASP A 61 8.38 -6.03 17.27
C ASP A 61 7.20 -7.03 17.39
N SER A 62 6.17 -6.85 16.55
CA SER A 62 4.92 -7.62 16.62
C SER A 62 4.53 -8.23 15.26
N PRO A 63 4.34 -9.56 15.18
CA PRO A 63 4.00 -10.24 13.93
C PRO A 63 2.56 -9.97 13.46
N ILE A 64 1.69 -9.48 14.33
CA ILE A 64 0.26 -9.23 14.02
C ILE A 64 0.12 -8.25 12.83
N TYR A 65 0.99 -7.25 12.74
CA TYR A 65 0.96 -6.28 11.64
C TYR A 65 1.41 -6.90 10.30
N PHE A 66 2.29 -7.89 10.34
CA PHE A 66 2.69 -8.64 9.14
C PHE A 66 1.54 -9.52 8.63
N GLU A 67 0.82 -10.18 9.53
CA GLU A 67 -0.39 -10.94 9.16
C GLU A 67 -1.47 -10.04 8.57
N ALA A 68 -1.72 -8.87 9.17
CA ALA A 68 -2.64 -7.88 8.63
C ALA A 68 -2.21 -7.37 7.23
N ALA A 69 -0.92 -7.10 7.04
CA ALA A 69 -0.36 -6.69 5.75
C ALA A 69 -0.57 -7.77 4.67
N LEU A 70 -0.41 -9.05 5.02
CA LEU A 70 -0.64 -10.18 4.11
C LEU A 70 -2.12 -10.28 3.69
N VAL A 71 -3.05 -10.15 4.64
CA VAL A 71 -4.50 -10.15 4.35
C VAL A 71 -4.86 -8.99 3.42
N ILE A 72 -4.36 -7.79 3.70
CA ILE A 72 -4.59 -6.61 2.86
C ILE A 72 -3.98 -6.79 1.47
N ALA A 73 -2.80 -7.40 1.34
CA ALA A 73 -2.18 -7.69 0.05
C ALA A 73 -3.04 -8.62 -0.82
N MET A 74 -3.58 -9.68 -0.21
CA MET A 74 -4.45 -10.63 -0.91
C MET A 74 -5.77 -10.00 -1.36
N LEU A 75 -6.40 -9.21 -0.50
CA LEU A 75 -7.68 -8.54 -0.81
C LEU A 75 -7.51 -7.37 -1.79
N GLY A 76 -6.46 -6.56 -1.58
CA GLY A 76 -6.15 -5.38 -2.39
C GLY A 76 -5.90 -5.75 -3.85
N PHE A 77 -5.05 -6.74 -4.10
CA PHE A 77 -4.75 -7.20 -5.47
C PHE A 77 -6.00 -7.70 -6.20
N GLY A 78 -6.85 -8.49 -5.51
CA GLY A 78 -8.10 -8.98 -6.08
C GLY A 78 -9.04 -7.85 -6.49
N SER A 79 -9.15 -6.80 -5.67
CA SER A 79 -10.02 -5.66 -5.93
C SER A 79 -9.62 -4.88 -7.19
N THR A 80 -8.31 -4.67 -7.41
CA THR A 80 -7.80 -3.96 -8.59
C THR A 80 -8.04 -4.74 -9.89
N VAL A 81 -7.87 -6.07 -9.85
CA VAL A 81 -8.12 -6.95 -11.02
C VAL A 81 -9.59 -6.94 -11.42
N VAL A 82 -10.50 -7.02 -10.44
CA VAL A 82 -11.96 -6.97 -10.69
C VAL A 82 -12.35 -5.61 -11.27
N LEU A 83 -11.86 -4.51 -10.69
CA LEU A 83 -12.15 -3.16 -11.15
C LEU A 83 -11.63 -2.91 -12.58
N SER A 84 -10.43 -3.40 -12.88
CA SER A 84 -9.84 -3.30 -14.22
C SER A 84 -10.66 -4.08 -15.25
N LYS A 85 -11.06 -5.32 -14.93
CA LYS A 85 -11.94 -6.12 -15.81
C LYS A 85 -13.28 -5.42 -16.05
N TYR A 86 -13.90 -4.89 -15.00
CA TYR A 86 -15.16 -4.17 -15.09
C TYR A 86 -15.08 -2.95 -16.01
N VAL A 87 -14.02 -2.13 -15.90
CA VAL A 87 -13.83 -0.96 -16.77
C VAL A 87 -13.63 -1.34 -18.23
N LEU A 88 -12.93 -2.44 -18.51
CA LEU A 88 -12.63 -2.90 -19.87
C LEU A 88 -13.82 -3.60 -20.55
N ARG A 89 -14.57 -4.43 -19.83
CA ARG A 89 -15.58 -5.33 -20.41
C ARG A 89 -17.02 -4.98 -20.05
N ARG A 90 -17.25 -4.07 -19.09
CA ARG A 90 -18.55 -3.83 -18.43
C ARG A 90 -19.21 -5.07 -17.83
N ASP A 91 -18.44 -6.15 -17.70
CA ASP A 91 -18.89 -7.43 -17.17
C ASP A 91 -17.83 -8.00 -16.24
N ILE A 92 -18.27 -8.61 -15.15
CA ILE A 92 -17.44 -9.06 -14.02
C ILE A 92 -17.33 -10.58 -13.94
N VAL A 93 -18.25 -11.32 -14.54
CA VAL A 93 -18.33 -12.79 -14.48
C VAL A 93 -18.67 -13.33 -15.87
N GLU A 94 -17.89 -14.30 -16.35
CA GLU A 94 -18.23 -15.15 -17.49
C GLU A 94 -18.85 -16.46 -16.98
#